data_AF-A0A3S2DQC0-F1
#
_entry.id   AF-A0A3S2DQC0-F1
#
_cell.length_a   1.000
_cell.length_b   1.000
_cell.length_c   1.000
_cell.angle_alpha   90.00
_cell.angle_beta   90.00
_cell.angle_gamma   90.00
#
_symmetry.space_group_name_H-M   'P 1'
#
loop_
_entity.id
_entity.type
_entity.pdbx_description
1 polymer ?
#
loop_
_entity_poly.entity_id
_entity_poly.type
_entity_poly.pdbx_seq_one_letter_code
_entity_poly.pdbx_strand_id
1 'polypeptide(L)'
;MLFRLLRLILVLTLVVSAPLSFEAMAQALGQGSAGLVTDQQKVIQDLTAKTDDLEKKIQQDGEDDASLVEIRLQLEDLSRAALTSALVFRSRLTEINNRIEVLGPPPAVGQPQEPDIVTGERQALASEKAEINAVVASAQNLSIRISGLIDKIGNMRSELF
;
A
#
# COMPACT_ATOMS: atom_id res chain seq x y z
N MET A 1 -26.09 42.31 61.48
CA MET A 1 -25.25 43.14 60.60
C MET A 1 -23.85 43.26 61.19
N LEU A 2 -22.97 42.29 60.92
CA LEU A 2 -21.54 42.45 61.12
C LEU A 2 -20.79 41.72 59.99
N PHE A 3 -20.30 42.53 59.06
CA PHE A 3 -19.06 42.41 58.29
C PHE A 3 -18.61 40.99 57.89
N ARG A 4 -18.74 40.62 56.62
CA ARG A 4 -17.63 40.69 55.64
C ARG A 4 -16.32 40.16 56.23
N LEU A 5 -15.89 38.97 55.84
CA LEU A 5 -14.58 38.69 55.23
C LEU A 5 -14.39 37.17 55.10
N LEU A 6 -13.58 36.80 54.10
CA LEU A 6 -12.87 35.53 53.93
C LEU A 6 -13.56 34.45 53.06
N ARG A 7 -13.33 34.61 51.74
CA ARG A 7 -12.68 33.63 50.85
C ARG A 7 -13.06 32.14 51.05
N LEU A 8 -13.77 31.57 50.09
CA LEU A 8 -13.15 30.61 49.17
C LEU A 8 -14.06 30.38 47.96
N ILE A 9 -13.50 30.63 46.79
CA ILE A 9 -14.05 30.27 45.49
C ILE A 9 -14.02 28.73 45.39
N LEU A 10 -15.14 28.10 45.05
CA LEU A 10 -15.13 26.77 44.47
C LEU A 10 -16.14 26.71 43.32
N VAL A 11 -15.69 27.22 42.17
CA VAL A 11 -16.29 26.92 40.87
C VAL A 11 -16.00 25.44 40.61
N LEU A 12 -17.02 24.59 40.75
CA LEU A 12 -16.97 23.20 40.33
C LEU A 12 -17.08 23.17 38.79
N THR A 13 -15.98 23.47 38.10
CA THR A 13 -15.83 23.10 36.69
C THR A 13 -15.69 21.59 36.62
N LEU A 14 -16.76 20.89 36.21
CA LEU A 14 -16.71 19.51 35.80
C LEU A 14 -15.95 19.44 34.46
N VAL A 15 -14.63 19.31 34.53
CA VAL A 15 -13.81 18.95 33.38
C VAL A 15 -14.08 17.48 33.11
N VAL A 16 -14.97 17.21 32.14
CA VAL A 16 -15.08 15.90 31.50
C VAL A 16 -13.80 15.71 30.69
N SER A 17 -12.78 15.11 31.30
CA SER A 17 -11.65 14.54 30.56
C SER A 17 -12.16 13.32 29.81
N ALA A 18 -12.67 13.51 28.60
CA ALA A 18 -12.86 12.41 27.67
C ALA A 18 -11.46 11.89 27.27
N PRO A 19 -11.12 10.62 27.48
CA PRO A 19 -9.89 10.06 26.93
C PRO A 19 -10.00 10.14 25.40
N LEU A 20 -9.07 10.86 24.76
CA LEU A 20 -8.89 10.81 23.31
C LEU A 20 -8.69 9.34 22.93
N SER A 21 -9.71 8.76 22.29
CA SER A 21 -9.79 7.33 22.02
C SER A 21 -8.76 6.95 20.96
N PHE A 22 -7.63 6.38 21.38
CA PHE A 22 -6.56 5.88 20.52
C PHE A 22 -7.06 4.80 19.53
N GLU A 23 -8.12 4.07 19.91
CA GLU A 23 -8.81 3.08 19.05
C GLU A 23 -9.39 3.69 17.77
N ALA A 24 -10.02 4.87 17.86
CA ALA A 24 -10.63 5.51 16.69
C ALA A 24 -9.58 5.92 15.65
N MET A 25 -8.38 6.28 16.08
CA MET A 25 -7.26 6.62 15.19
C MET A 25 -6.63 5.38 14.54
N ALA A 26 -6.51 4.27 15.29
CA ALA A 26 -6.02 3.00 14.75
C ALA A 26 -6.97 2.42 13.68
N GLN A 27 -8.28 2.53 13.92
CA GLN A 27 -9.30 2.08 12.96
C GLN A 27 -9.40 3.00 11.73
N ALA A 28 -9.22 4.31 11.89
CA ALA A 28 -9.22 5.25 10.76
C ALA A 28 -8.04 5.03 9.80
N LEU A 29 -6.85 4.69 10.33
CA LEU A 29 -5.66 4.44 9.51
C LEU A 29 -5.73 3.09 8.77
N GLY A 30 -6.26 2.03 9.41
CA GLY A 30 -6.45 0.72 8.77
C GLY A 30 -7.53 0.70 7.68
N GLN A 31 -8.55 1.56 7.78
CA GLN A 31 -9.54 1.72 6.70
C GLN A 31 -8.96 2.45 5.48
N GLY A 32 -8.06 3.42 5.70
CA GLY A 32 -7.41 4.15 4.62
C GLY A 32 -6.50 3.27 3.77
N SER A 33 -5.79 2.33 4.39
CA SER A 33 -4.92 1.39 3.67
C SER A 33 -5.66 0.29 2.93
N ALA A 34 -6.76 -0.24 3.47
CA ALA A 34 -7.61 -1.21 2.77
C ALA A 34 -8.20 -0.61 1.47
N GLY A 35 -8.63 0.66 1.52
CA GLY A 35 -9.05 1.42 0.34
C GLY A 35 -7.90 1.56 -0.67
N LEU A 36 -6.73 1.98 -0.19
CA LEU A 36 -5.54 2.12 -1.05
C LEU A 36 -5.12 0.79 -1.70
N VAL A 37 -5.15 -0.33 -0.97
CA VAL A 37 -4.87 -1.68 -1.51
C VAL A 37 -5.83 -2.00 -2.64
N THR A 38 -7.13 -1.80 -2.43
CA THR A 38 -8.17 -2.04 -3.43
C THR A 38 -7.95 -1.18 -4.69
N ASP A 39 -7.65 0.11 -4.49
CA ASP A 39 -7.39 1.05 -5.58
C ASP A 39 -6.17 0.62 -6.40
N GLN A 40 -5.06 0.26 -5.74
CA GLN A 40 -3.85 -0.16 -6.44
C GLN A 40 -4.01 -1.52 -7.11
N GLN A 41 -4.77 -2.46 -6.54
CA GLN A 41 -5.12 -3.71 -7.22
C GLN A 41 -5.81 -3.45 -8.54
N LYS A 42 -6.77 -2.51 -8.56
CA LYS A 42 -7.47 -2.12 -9.79
C LYS A 42 -6.52 -1.49 -10.81
N VAL A 43 -5.63 -0.59 -10.36
CA VAL A 43 -4.59 -0.01 -11.23
C VAL A 43 -3.74 -1.10 -11.87
N ILE A 44 -3.25 -2.09 -11.10
CA ILE A 44 -2.45 -3.18 -11.64
C ILE A 44 -3.24 -4.07 -12.60
N GLN A 45 -4.52 -4.32 -12.34
CA GLN A 45 -5.40 -5.05 -13.27
C GLN A 45 -5.55 -4.31 -14.60
N ASP A 46 -5.81 -3.00 -14.55
CA ASP A 46 -5.95 -2.17 -15.75
C ASP A 46 -4.65 -2.11 -16.57
N LEU A 47 -3.49 -2.00 -15.90
CA LEU A 47 -2.18 -2.03 -16.55
C LEU A 47 -1.88 -3.41 -17.17
N THR A 48 -2.31 -4.49 -16.51
CA THR A 48 -2.17 -5.85 -17.04
C THR A 48 -2.98 -6.02 -18.32
N ALA A 49 -4.25 -5.61 -18.32
CA ALA A 49 -5.11 -5.68 -19.50
C ALA A 49 -4.53 -4.89 -20.68
N LYS A 50 -4.04 -3.66 -20.44
CA LYS A 50 -3.35 -2.87 -21.47
C LYS A 50 -2.11 -3.58 -22.01
N THR A 51 -1.32 -4.19 -21.13
CA THR A 51 -0.13 -4.96 -21.52
C THR A 51 -0.51 -6.17 -22.39
N ASP A 52 -1.58 -6.89 -22.03
CA ASP A 52 -2.09 -8.02 -22.81
C ASP A 52 -2.52 -7.59 -24.22
N ASP A 53 -3.17 -6.43 -24.34
CA ASP A 53 -3.61 -5.92 -25.63
C ASP A 53 -2.44 -5.46 -26.50
N LEU A 54 -1.41 -4.85 -25.90
CA LEU A 54 -0.17 -4.53 -26.62
C LEU A 54 0.57 -5.79 -27.06
N GLU A 55 0.64 -6.82 -26.21
CA GLU A 55 1.24 -8.10 -26.59
C GLU A 55 0.56 -8.73 -27.79
N LYS A 56 -0.78 -8.69 -27.86
CA LYS A 56 -1.53 -9.15 -29.04
C LYS A 56 -1.19 -8.33 -30.28
N LYS A 57 -1.08 -7.01 -30.17
CA LYS A 57 -0.69 -6.14 -31.29
C LYS A 57 0.71 -6.46 -31.80
N ILE A 58 1.68 -6.73 -30.92
CA ILE A 58 3.03 -7.18 -31.32
C ILE A 58 2.95 -8.43 -32.20
N GLN A 59 2.02 -9.35 -31.91
CA GLN A 59 1.84 -10.57 -32.70
C GLN A 59 1.14 -10.32 -34.04
N GLN A 60 0.34 -9.26 -34.15
CA GLN A 60 -0.43 -8.92 -35.36
C GLN A 60 0.36 -8.02 -36.31
N ASP A 61 1.06 -7.02 -35.77
CA ASP A 61 1.72 -5.94 -36.51
C ASP A 61 3.26 -6.10 -36.51
N GLY A 62 3.75 -7.33 -36.37
CA GLY A 62 5.16 -7.63 -36.13
C GLY A 62 6.13 -7.29 -37.27
N GLU A 63 5.63 -6.89 -38.44
CA GLU A 63 6.41 -6.55 -39.63
C GLU A 63 6.50 -5.02 -39.87
N ASP A 64 5.76 -4.20 -39.12
CA ASP A 64 5.80 -2.74 -39.22
C ASP A 64 6.65 -2.11 -38.11
N ASP A 65 7.86 -1.64 -38.46
CA ASP A 65 8.79 -1.01 -37.53
C ASP A 65 8.17 0.20 -36.81
N ALA A 66 7.35 1.00 -37.50
CA ALA A 66 6.74 2.19 -36.90
C ALA A 66 5.76 1.80 -35.78
N SER A 67 4.92 0.80 -36.04
CA SER A 67 4.00 0.23 -35.04
C SER A 67 4.77 -0.39 -33.86
N LEU A 68 5.86 -1.13 -34.12
CA LEU A 68 6.69 -1.71 -33.08
C LEU A 68 7.34 -0.66 -32.16
N VAL A 69 7.81 0.46 -32.72
CA VAL A 69 8.36 1.58 -31.95
C VAL A 69 7.29 2.20 -31.05
N GLU A 70 6.09 2.43 -31.57
CA GLU A 70 4.98 2.99 -30.80
C GLU A 70 4.60 2.08 -29.63
N ILE A 71 4.43 0.78 -29.89
CA ILE A 71 4.10 -0.19 -28.84
C ILE A 71 5.18 -0.21 -27.76
N ARG A 72 6.46 -0.14 -28.14
CA ARG A 72 7.58 -0.10 -27.18
C ARG A 72 7.48 1.12 -26.25
N LEU A 73 7.15 2.30 -26.77
CA LEU A 73 6.97 3.50 -25.94
C LEU A 73 5.80 3.34 -24.96
N GLN A 74 4.67 2.79 -25.44
CA GLN A 74 3.51 2.53 -24.58
C GLN A 74 3.85 1.52 -23.47
N LEU A 75 4.61 0.47 -23.78
CA LEU A 75 5.11 -0.49 -22.79
C LEU A 75 6.03 0.17 -21.75
N GLU A 76 6.94 1.06 -22.15
CA GLU A 76 7.78 1.80 -21.20
C GLU A 76 6.96 2.61 -20.20
N ASP A 77 5.90 3.28 -20.67
CA ASP A 77 4.99 4.03 -19.81
C ASP A 77 4.22 3.11 -18.84
N LEU A 78 3.72 1.97 -19.33
CA LEU A 78 3.05 0.97 -18.47
C LEU A 78 3.99 0.41 -17.39
N SER A 79 5.27 0.17 -17.72
CA SER A 79 6.26 -0.29 -16.74
C SER A 79 6.47 0.74 -15.63
N ARG A 80 6.61 2.02 -15.99
CA ARG A 80 6.73 3.12 -15.02
C ARG A 80 5.49 3.26 -14.14
N ALA A 81 4.30 3.11 -14.72
CA ALA A 81 3.04 3.16 -13.99
C ALA A 81 2.92 2.00 -12.99
N ALA A 82 3.30 0.79 -13.39
CA ALA A 82 3.30 -0.39 -12.51
C ALA A 82 4.23 -0.16 -11.31
N LEU A 83 5.46 0.29 -11.55
CA LEU A 83 6.42 0.58 -10.47
C LEU A 83 5.91 1.70 -9.55
N THR A 84 5.31 2.76 -10.10
CA THR A 84 4.72 3.85 -9.32
C THR A 84 3.64 3.36 -8.36
N SER A 85 2.80 2.42 -8.79
CA SER A 85 1.76 1.81 -7.94
C SER A 85 2.36 1.16 -6.68
N ALA A 86 3.50 0.47 -6.81
CA ALA A 86 4.20 -0.11 -5.66
C ALA A 86 4.81 0.96 -4.73
N LEU A 87 5.25 2.10 -5.26
CA LEU A 87 5.89 3.16 -4.47
C LEU A 87 4.94 3.82 -3.46
N VAL A 88 3.65 3.87 -3.76
CA VAL A 88 2.64 4.51 -2.89
C VAL A 88 2.58 3.85 -1.51
N PHE A 89 2.91 2.56 -1.41
CA PHE A 89 2.89 1.81 -0.16
C PHE A 89 4.11 2.00 0.74
N ARG A 90 5.17 2.70 0.29
CA ARG A 90 6.42 2.84 1.06
C ARG A 90 6.19 3.39 2.47
N SER A 91 5.45 4.50 2.57
CA SER A 91 5.15 5.14 3.86
C SER A 91 4.39 4.20 4.78
N ARG A 92 3.38 3.51 4.25
CA ARG A 92 2.52 2.62 5.05
C ARG A 92 3.28 1.39 5.53
N LEU A 93 4.13 0.80 4.71
CA LEU A 93 4.98 -0.32 5.11
C LEU A 93 5.97 0.08 6.21
N THR A 94 6.56 1.28 6.14
CA THR A 94 7.42 1.81 7.21
C THR A 94 6.64 1.95 8.52
N GLU A 95 5.43 2.51 8.47
CA GLU A 95 4.58 2.66 9.66
C GLU A 95 4.22 1.30 10.28
N ILE A 96 3.78 0.33 9.47
CA ILE A 96 3.44 -1.02 9.94
C ILE A 96 4.66 -1.68 10.60
N ASN A 97 5.83 -1.59 9.97
CA ASN A 97 7.05 -2.17 10.52
C ASN A 97 7.44 -1.54 11.86
N ASN A 98 7.37 -0.20 11.97
CA ASN A 98 7.63 0.51 13.22
C ASN A 98 6.64 0.10 14.31
N ARG A 99 5.36 -0.09 13.96
CA ARG A 99 4.34 -0.53 14.92
C ARG A 99 4.59 -1.96 15.40
N ILE A 100 4.94 -2.88 14.51
CA ILE A 100 5.33 -4.25 14.85
C ILE A 100 6.55 -4.27 15.77
N GLU A 101 7.54 -3.40 15.52
CA GLU A 101 8.72 -3.26 16.38
C GLU A 101 8.34 -2.80 17.79
N VAL A 102 7.46 -1.80 17.91
CA VAL A 102 6.95 -1.32 19.21
C VAL A 102 6.18 -2.41 19.97
N LEU A 103 5.42 -3.26 19.26
CA LEU A 103 4.74 -4.41 19.88
C LEU A 103 5.71 -5.49 20.38
N GLY A 104 6.97 -5.49 19.92
CA GLY A 104 7.97 -6.47 20.29
C GLY A 104 7.66 -7.89 19.78
N PRO A 105 8.50 -8.89 20.11
CA PRO A 105 8.24 -10.28 19.77
C PRO A 105 7.06 -10.85 20.58
N PRO A 106 6.32 -11.84 20.04
CA PRO A 106 5.31 -12.55 20.81
C PRO A 106 5.94 -13.25 22.03
N PRO A 107 5.18 -13.48 23.12
CA PRO A 107 5.69 -14.17 24.31
C PRO A 107 6.27 -15.56 23.96
N ALA A 108 7.37 -15.92 24.62
CA ALA A 108 7.95 -17.25 24.48
C ALA A 108 7.03 -18.33 25.07
N VAL A 109 7.21 -19.57 24.63
CA VAL A 109 6.47 -20.72 25.16
C VAL A 109 6.63 -20.79 26.68
N GLY A 110 5.51 -20.88 27.41
CA GLY A 110 5.48 -20.94 28.87
C GLY A 110 5.44 -19.58 29.58
N GLN A 111 5.49 -18.47 28.85
CA GLN A 111 5.19 -17.14 29.41
C GLN A 111 3.68 -16.89 29.46
N PRO A 112 3.21 -15.92 30.29
CA PRO A 112 1.83 -15.47 30.26
C PRO A 112 1.41 -15.07 28.85
N GLN A 113 0.15 -15.38 28.52
CA GLN A 113 -0.43 -15.02 27.22
C GLN A 113 -0.38 -13.50 27.02
N GLU A 114 -0.10 -13.09 25.78
CA GLU A 114 -0.19 -11.69 25.37
C GLU A 114 -1.62 -11.19 25.54
N PRO A 115 -1.85 -9.94 25.98
CA PRO A 115 -3.20 -9.39 26.05
C PRO A 115 -3.90 -9.42 24.69
N ASP A 116 -5.19 -9.79 24.66
CA ASP A 116 -5.95 -9.97 23.42
C ASP A 116 -5.88 -8.76 22.47
N ILE A 117 -5.83 -7.54 23.03
CA ILE A 117 -5.70 -6.30 22.25
C ILE A 117 -4.38 -6.27 21.46
N VAL A 118 -3.27 -6.67 22.09
CA VAL A 118 -1.94 -6.65 21.48
C VAL A 118 -1.84 -7.76 20.41
N THR A 119 -2.38 -8.94 20.70
CA THR A 119 -2.46 -10.02 19.72
C THR A 119 -3.34 -9.65 18.52
N GLY A 120 -4.48 -8.99 18.76
CA GLY A 120 -5.37 -8.49 17.71
C GLY A 120 -4.70 -7.44 16.82
N GLU A 121 -4.02 -6.46 17.41
CA GLU A 121 -3.27 -5.45 16.66
C GLU A 121 -2.15 -6.08 15.82
N ARG A 122 -1.38 -7.02 16.40
CA ARG A 122 -0.33 -7.76 15.69
C ARG A 122 -0.88 -8.51 14.48
N GLN A 123 -2.00 -9.20 14.64
CA GLN A 123 -2.63 -9.95 13.55
C GLN A 123 -3.15 -9.02 12.43
N ALA A 124 -3.76 -7.90 12.80
CA ALA A 124 -4.25 -6.92 11.82
C ALA A 124 -3.09 -6.33 10.99
N LEU A 125 -2.01 -5.91 11.64
CA LEU A 125 -0.81 -5.36 10.97
C LEU A 125 -0.13 -6.40 10.07
N ALA A 126 -0.08 -7.67 10.50
CA ALA A 126 0.47 -8.75 9.71
C ALA A 126 -0.37 -9.02 8.44
N SER A 127 -1.70 -9.03 8.58
CA SER A 127 -2.62 -9.20 7.44
C SER A 127 -2.46 -8.07 6.43
N GLU A 128 -2.48 -6.84 6.91
CA GLU A 128 -2.35 -5.65 6.07
C GLU A 128 -1.01 -5.63 5.32
N LYS A 129 0.09 -5.96 6.01
CA LYS A 129 1.42 -6.08 5.38
C LYS A 129 1.43 -7.14 4.27
N ALA A 130 0.78 -8.27 4.49
CA ALA A 130 0.69 -9.33 3.50
C ALA A 130 -0.09 -8.87 2.24
N GLU A 131 -1.21 -8.19 2.43
CA GLU A 131 -2.02 -7.62 1.34
C GLU A 131 -1.23 -6.61 0.51
N ILE A 132 -0.56 -5.65 1.18
CA ILE A 132 0.30 -4.67 0.50
C ILE A 132 1.43 -5.36 -0.28
N ASN A 133 2.10 -6.34 0.34
CA ASN A 133 3.20 -7.06 -0.32
C ASN A 133 2.72 -7.84 -1.55
N ALA A 134 1.50 -8.37 -1.53
CA ALA A 134 0.92 -9.03 -2.71
C ALA A 134 0.76 -8.04 -3.88
N VAL A 135 0.25 -6.83 -3.63
CA VAL A 135 0.12 -5.80 -4.67
C VAL A 135 1.48 -5.35 -5.20
N VAL A 136 2.46 -5.13 -4.31
CA VAL A 136 3.83 -4.79 -4.69
C VAL A 136 4.46 -5.89 -5.57
N ALA A 137 4.27 -7.16 -5.21
CA ALA A 137 4.75 -8.28 -6.01
C ALA A 137 4.08 -8.34 -7.38
N SER A 138 2.76 -8.12 -7.48
CA SER A 138 2.05 -8.05 -8.76
C SER A 138 2.59 -6.93 -9.65
N ALA A 139 2.85 -5.75 -9.09
CA ALA A 139 3.44 -4.63 -9.81
C ALA A 139 4.85 -4.93 -10.35
N GLN A 140 5.70 -5.56 -9.53
CA GLN A 140 7.05 -5.96 -9.92
C GLN A 140 7.02 -7.02 -11.04
N ASN A 141 6.19 -8.05 -10.90
CA ASN A 141 6.02 -9.09 -11.89
C ASN A 141 5.53 -8.52 -13.23
N LEU A 142 4.59 -7.56 -13.20
CA LEU A 142 4.11 -6.89 -14.40
C LEU A 142 5.24 -6.09 -15.07
N SER A 143 6.04 -5.34 -14.30
CA SER A 143 7.19 -4.60 -14.84
C SER A 143 8.21 -5.51 -15.51
N ILE A 144 8.52 -6.68 -14.92
CA ILE A 144 9.42 -7.69 -15.51
C ILE A 144 8.83 -8.23 -16.82
N ARG A 145 7.54 -8.55 -16.84
CA ARG A 145 6.86 -9.03 -18.06
C ARG A 145 6.93 -7.99 -19.18
N ILE A 146 6.65 -6.73 -18.86
CA ILE A 146 6.72 -5.62 -19.81
C ILE A 146 8.15 -5.46 -20.36
N SER A 147 9.18 -5.56 -19.52
CA SER A 147 10.58 -5.57 -19.98
C SER A 147 10.83 -6.68 -20.99
N GLY A 148 10.33 -7.90 -20.75
CA GLY A 148 10.45 -9.00 -21.71
C GLY A 148 9.77 -8.72 -23.06
N LEU A 149 8.64 -8.01 -23.07
CA LEU A 149 7.98 -7.59 -24.32
C LEU A 149 8.79 -6.51 -25.06
N ILE A 150 9.37 -5.55 -24.34
CA ILE A 150 10.25 -4.53 -24.92
C ILE A 150 11.48 -5.18 -25.58
N ASP A 151 12.09 -6.16 -24.91
CA ASP A 151 13.23 -6.91 -25.46
C ASP A 151 12.83 -7.71 -26.70
N LYS A 152 11.66 -8.36 -26.68
CA LYS A 152 11.09 -9.05 -27.86
C LYS A 152 10.93 -8.11 -29.05
N ILE A 153 10.37 -6.91 -28.84
CA ILE A 153 10.26 -5.89 -29.88
C ILE A 153 11.64 -5.53 -30.42
N GLY A 154 12.64 -5.35 -29.56
CA GLY A 154 14.02 -5.08 -29.96
C GLY A 154 14.55 -6.12 -30.94
N ASN A 155 14.36 -7.40 -30.64
CA ASN A 155 14.77 -8.50 -31.52
C ASN A 155 14.01 -8.51 -32.85
N MET A 156 12.69 -8.36 -32.84
CA MET A 156 11.87 -8.32 -34.06
C MET A 156 12.30 -7.19 -34.98
N ARG A 157 12.56 -6.00 -34.43
CA ARG A 157 13.06 -4.86 -35.22
C ARG A 157 14.44 -5.11 -35.81
N SER A 158 15.32 -5.79 -35.07
CA SER A 158 16.63 -6.20 -35.61
C SER A 158 16.53 -7.21 -36.75
N GLU A 159 15.47 -8.00 -36.84
CA GLU A 159 15.25 -8.94 -37.96
C GLU A 159 14.70 -8.24 -39.22
N LEU A 160 14.16 -7.01 -39.09
CA LEU A 160 13.66 -6.21 -40.21
C LEU A 160 14.77 -5.45 -40.98
N PHE A 161 16.01 -5.41 -40.46
CA PHE A 161 17.13 -4.65 -41.01
C PHE A 161 18.40 -5.50 -41.14
#